data_AF-A0A7J6QLQ8-F1
#
_entry.id   AF-A0A7J6QLQ8-F1
#
_cell.length_a   1.000
_cell.length_b   1.000
_cell.length_c   1.000
_cell.angle_alpha   90.00
_cell.angle_beta   90.00
_cell.angle_gamma   90.00
#
_symmetry.space_group_name_H-M   'P 1'
#
loop_
_entity.id
_entity.type
_entity.pdbx_description
1 polymer ?
#
loop_
_entity_poly.entity_id
_entity_poly.type
_entity_poly.pdbx_seq_one_letter_code
_entity_poly.pdbx_strand_id
1 'polypeptide(L)'
;MLRLLPFRLASAATDTADRPFLQYVNEPASVALYKPEDYQDALGFVDGGIIKILDDSTLPPLASSECATRPYDNALLDGLTASNAASEYKGTANSHDRLMFNSGDLSKLVTVKKPGIVALCYCGMIVDNACSDDTYWVVAGRLTIRGPDSDQNWIYSTFVVFRFELTGWGLADGDTIRIVEPDAKCTDNNNSPVLAVTTNEWNCPDVTTAGCTALTSSDDIPLTINAHDRVDCDAKNQCTGNAYVTAATVMADGTTRLTFASSPKLDTGDWIVLTGSGYACNAQCSQEQLSALTGTLPYGDSSANDQSLSDYYEVAHQVTKISDTIFSIPLGWTDTPPTFTVTQGNWKRTNRAHTREELKGLAERSQMKVCWAPSGLSGKYLYEVGRLSVIEPAVMQGVGLRVTTGSAGGVRAPVVISFRTAGGTAGLPYSRATGRMALKIMVKVPQMFDIHYSDVAMNDIAEMPDEDELHEANQLACGKIFRELWSDDAEFGFPLPEGCYYRNIKPDGSTITSREITVVFAKRSGLRPGQNYQLVVVGSTSTGVNYKDDDCCGSKSCGSTSDPDDLRSCDYVHLFIHEDIDNHPYSALEMGRAQ
;
A
#
# COMPACT_ATOMS: atom_id res chain seq x y z
N MET A 1 7.74 21.99 -16.76
CA MET A 1 8.25 22.97 -15.78
C MET A 1 7.04 23.60 -15.10
N LEU A 2 6.88 23.47 -13.78
CA LEU A 2 5.80 24.14 -13.05
C LEU A 2 6.04 25.66 -13.13
N ARG A 3 5.30 26.32 -14.02
CA ARG A 3 5.32 27.78 -14.14
C ARG A 3 4.50 28.34 -12.98
N LEU A 4 5.03 29.35 -12.29
CA LEU A 4 4.30 30.08 -11.25
C LEU A 4 3.09 30.76 -11.91
N LEU A 5 1.88 30.34 -11.54
CA LEU A 5 0.64 30.81 -12.15
C LEU A 5 0.12 32.00 -11.37
N PRO A 6 -0.38 33.06 -12.03
CA PRO A 6 -0.95 34.21 -11.34
C PRO A 6 -2.28 33.89 -10.64
N PHE A 7 -2.84 32.71 -10.86
CA PHE A 7 -4.10 32.26 -10.29
C PHE A 7 -3.84 31.38 -9.08
N ARG A 8 -4.59 31.61 -8.00
CA ARG A 8 -4.63 30.73 -6.84
C ARG A 8 -5.98 30.02 -6.81
N LEU A 9 -5.96 28.73 -6.51
CA LEU A 9 -7.18 27.97 -6.26
C LEU A 9 -7.84 28.50 -4.97
N ALA A 10 -9.17 28.39 -4.89
CA ALA A 10 -9.92 28.58 -3.64
C ALA A 10 -10.23 27.20 -3.04
N SER A 11 -10.17 27.05 -1.72
CA SER A 11 -10.37 25.74 -1.08
C SER A 11 -11.83 25.27 -1.04
N ALA A 12 -12.77 26.19 -1.30
CA ALA A 12 -14.18 25.91 -1.49
C ALA A 12 -14.85 26.94 -2.42
N ALA A 13 -16.14 26.75 -2.71
CA ALA A 13 -16.96 27.72 -3.44
C ALA A 13 -17.54 28.83 -2.53
N THR A 14 -17.60 28.55 -1.22
CA THR A 14 -18.18 29.36 -0.14
C THR A 14 -17.18 29.40 1.02
N ASP A 15 -17.40 30.26 2.02
CA ASP A 15 -16.54 30.30 3.22
C ASP A 15 -16.68 29.06 4.12
N THR A 16 -17.66 28.20 3.83
CA THR A 16 -18.00 26.99 4.59
C THR A 16 -17.57 25.72 3.86
N ALA A 17 -17.43 24.62 4.61
CA ALA A 17 -17.02 23.32 4.05
C ALA A 17 -18.11 22.56 3.27
N ASP A 18 -19.24 23.19 2.95
CA ASP A 18 -20.36 22.56 2.26
C ASP A 18 -20.12 22.34 0.76
N ARG A 19 -19.19 23.09 0.18
CA ARG A 19 -18.82 23.04 -1.25
C ARG A 19 -17.30 23.07 -1.44
N PRO A 20 -16.58 22.01 -1.00
CA PRO A 20 -15.14 21.96 -1.10
C PRO A 20 -14.67 21.96 -2.56
N PHE A 21 -13.40 22.33 -2.76
CA PHE A 21 -12.73 22.19 -4.04
C PHE A 21 -12.47 20.71 -4.38
N LEU A 22 -12.24 20.41 -5.67
CA LEU A 22 -11.89 19.08 -6.16
C LEU A 22 -10.65 18.53 -5.43
N GLN A 23 -10.81 17.42 -4.72
CA GLN A 23 -9.71 16.78 -3.99
C GLN A 23 -9.61 15.27 -4.23
N TYR A 24 -10.74 14.58 -4.32
CA TYR A 24 -10.79 13.12 -4.37
C TYR A 24 -11.46 12.62 -5.64
N VAL A 25 -11.04 11.44 -6.10
CA VAL A 25 -11.70 10.74 -7.20
C VAL A 25 -13.15 10.40 -6.82
N ASN A 26 -14.07 10.50 -7.78
CA ASN A 26 -15.50 10.24 -7.66
C ASN A 26 -16.25 11.06 -6.59
N GLU A 27 -15.62 12.07 -5.98
CA GLU A 27 -16.31 13.00 -5.10
C GLU A 27 -16.78 14.24 -5.88
N PRO A 28 -18.09 14.52 -5.93
CA PRO A 28 -18.60 15.74 -6.52
C PRO A 28 -18.14 16.97 -5.73
N ALA A 29 -17.51 17.93 -6.39
CA ALA A 29 -17.00 19.14 -5.76
C ALA A 29 -17.18 20.37 -6.65
N SER A 30 -16.89 21.55 -6.10
CA SER A 30 -16.92 22.81 -6.85
C SER A 30 -15.54 23.17 -7.39
N VAL A 31 -15.51 24.03 -8.40
CA VAL A 31 -14.27 24.63 -8.93
C VAL A 31 -14.35 26.13 -8.75
N ALA A 32 -13.40 26.68 -8.00
CA ALA A 32 -13.30 28.11 -7.75
C ALA A 32 -11.84 28.58 -7.77
N LEU A 33 -11.63 29.80 -8.23
CA LEU A 33 -10.36 30.50 -8.17
C LEU A 33 -10.50 31.69 -7.22
N TYR A 34 -9.45 31.98 -6.45
CA TYR A 34 -9.42 33.10 -5.52
C TYR A 34 -9.27 34.42 -6.28
N LYS A 35 -10.17 35.37 -6.02
CA LYS A 35 -10.34 36.67 -6.68
C LYS A 35 -10.58 37.78 -5.65
N PRO A 36 -9.52 38.36 -5.07
CA PRO A 36 -9.68 39.52 -4.19
C PRO A 36 -10.17 40.76 -4.95
N GLU A 37 -10.92 41.64 -4.29
CA GLU A 37 -11.49 42.86 -4.89
C GLU A 37 -10.44 43.74 -5.60
N ASP A 38 -9.20 43.78 -5.11
CA ASP A 38 -8.11 44.59 -5.69
C ASP A 38 -7.63 44.10 -7.08
N TYR A 39 -8.07 42.92 -7.52
CA TYR A 39 -7.68 42.30 -8.81
C TYR A 39 -8.74 42.46 -9.91
N GLN A 40 -9.70 43.38 -9.76
CA GLN A 40 -10.64 43.71 -10.85
C GLN A 40 -9.85 44.04 -12.14
N ASP A 41 -10.07 43.25 -13.19
CA ASP A 41 -9.47 43.32 -14.53
C ASP A 41 -7.97 42.95 -14.67
N ALA A 42 -7.31 42.43 -13.63
CA ALA A 42 -5.95 41.89 -13.79
C ALA A 42 -5.98 40.55 -14.55
N LEU A 43 -5.21 40.45 -15.65
CA LEU A 43 -4.93 39.20 -16.38
C LEU A 43 -6.15 38.48 -17.00
N GLY A 44 -7.23 39.19 -17.29
CA GLY A 44 -8.43 38.61 -17.90
C GLY A 44 -9.28 37.81 -16.91
N PHE A 45 -9.12 38.06 -15.61
CA PHE A 45 -9.85 37.40 -14.54
C PHE A 45 -11.27 37.98 -14.36
N VAL A 46 -12.05 37.84 -15.42
CA VAL A 46 -13.36 38.49 -15.56
C VAL A 46 -14.50 37.51 -15.31
N ASP A 47 -15.63 38.08 -14.92
CA ASP A 47 -16.89 37.34 -14.92
C ASP A 47 -17.16 36.84 -16.34
N GLY A 48 -17.52 35.58 -16.38
CA GLY A 48 -17.91 34.92 -17.59
C GLY A 48 -16.84 34.09 -18.29
N GLY A 49 -15.62 33.99 -17.75
CA GLY A 49 -14.62 33.04 -18.24
C GLY A 49 -15.07 31.58 -18.13
N ILE A 50 -14.40 30.69 -18.85
CA ILE A 50 -14.69 29.23 -18.85
C ILE A 50 -13.45 28.46 -18.46
N ILE A 51 -13.68 27.24 -17.97
CA ILE A 51 -12.62 26.30 -17.59
C ILE A 51 -12.67 25.03 -18.44
N LYS A 52 -11.53 24.33 -18.42
CA LYS A 52 -11.36 22.97 -18.89
C LYS A 52 -10.42 22.27 -17.91
N ILE A 53 -10.75 21.05 -17.51
CA ILE A 53 -9.87 20.22 -16.67
C ILE A 53 -9.32 19.11 -17.54
N LEU A 54 -8.00 18.98 -17.57
CA LEU A 54 -7.27 18.03 -18.42
C LEU A 54 -6.39 17.14 -17.57
N ASP A 55 -6.22 15.89 -17.99
CA ASP A 55 -5.21 15.00 -17.43
C ASP A 55 -3.79 15.54 -17.73
N ASP A 56 -3.00 15.67 -16.68
CA ASP A 56 -1.60 16.15 -16.64
C ASP A 56 -0.71 15.17 -15.84
N SER A 57 -1.09 13.89 -15.78
CA SER A 57 -0.36 12.86 -15.03
C SER A 57 0.93 12.40 -15.72
N THR A 58 1.17 12.79 -16.97
CA THR A 58 2.36 12.44 -17.75
C THR A 58 3.42 13.54 -17.70
N LEU A 59 4.70 13.17 -17.70
CA LEU A 59 5.80 14.14 -17.84
C LEU A 59 6.26 14.26 -19.30
N PRO A 60 6.61 15.48 -19.78
CA PRO A 60 6.62 16.76 -19.05
C PRO A 60 5.21 17.34 -18.82
N PRO A 61 5.03 18.22 -17.81
CA PRO A 61 3.72 18.83 -17.52
C PRO A 61 3.19 19.67 -18.68
N LEU A 62 1.86 19.67 -18.85
CA LEU A 62 1.08 20.30 -19.91
C LEU A 62 1.38 21.79 -20.05
N ALA A 63 1.71 22.25 -21.26
CA ALA A 63 1.95 23.67 -21.53
C ALA A 63 0.63 24.44 -21.77
N SER A 64 0.60 25.76 -21.50
CA SER A 64 -0.61 26.58 -21.74
C SER A 64 -1.12 26.51 -23.18
N SER A 65 -0.25 26.34 -24.18
CA SER A 65 -0.66 26.15 -25.57
C SER A 65 -1.52 24.89 -25.77
N GLU A 66 -1.33 23.85 -24.96
CA GLU A 66 -2.12 22.63 -25.05
C GLU A 66 -3.52 22.78 -24.45
N CYS A 67 -3.74 23.75 -23.54
CA CYS A 67 -5.08 24.08 -23.05
C CYS A 67 -6.01 24.51 -24.19
N ALA A 68 -5.47 25.15 -25.22
CA ALA A 68 -6.21 25.53 -26.41
C ALA A 68 -6.53 24.33 -27.31
N THR A 69 -5.52 23.51 -27.61
CA THR A 69 -5.63 22.45 -28.63
C THR A 69 -6.29 21.17 -28.13
N ARG A 70 -6.16 20.82 -26.84
CA ARG A 70 -6.76 19.59 -26.31
C ARG A 70 -8.27 19.77 -26.11
N PRO A 71 -9.11 18.81 -26.55
CA PRO A 71 -10.55 18.88 -26.31
C PRO A 71 -10.88 18.73 -24.82
N TYR A 72 -12.13 19.04 -24.44
CA TYR A 72 -12.63 18.72 -23.11
C TYR A 72 -12.57 17.21 -22.86
N ASP A 73 -12.11 16.81 -21.68
CA ASP A 73 -11.93 15.41 -21.32
C ASP A 73 -13.18 14.84 -20.63
N ASN A 74 -14.14 14.42 -21.45
CA ASN A 74 -15.39 13.82 -20.96
C ASN A 74 -15.19 12.40 -20.37
N ALA A 75 -14.02 11.78 -20.59
CA ALA A 75 -13.69 10.49 -19.98
C ALA A 75 -13.14 10.68 -18.56
N LEU A 76 -12.43 11.79 -18.32
CA LEU A 76 -11.95 12.21 -17.01
C LEU A 76 -13.05 12.78 -16.12
N LEU A 77 -14.02 13.52 -16.69
CA LEU A 77 -14.99 14.29 -15.92
C LEU A 77 -16.42 13.77 -15.98
N ASP A 78 -17.19 14.06 -14.93
CA ASP A 78 -18.65 14.17 -14.95
C ASP A 78 -19.08 15.63 -14.71
N GLY A 79 -20.21 16.03 -15.28
CA GLY A 79 -20.76 17.38 -15.14
C GLY A 79 -20.24 18.40 -16.16
N LEU A 80 -18.93 18.67 -16.21
CA LEU A 80 -18.33 19.69 -17.09
C LEU A 80 -18.00 19.13 -18.49
N THR A 81 -18.56 19.74 -19.54
CA THR A 81 -18.35 19.38 -20.95
C THR A 81 -18.17 20.61 -21.84
N ALA A 82 -17.70 20.43 -23.07
CA ALA A 82 -17.59 21.52 -24.04
C ALA A 82 -18.94 22.24 -24.31
N SER A 83 -20.05 21.49 -24.32
CA SER A 83 -21.38 22.03 -24.65
C SER A 83 -22.02 22.84 -23.52
N ASN A 84 -21.67 22.59 -22.26
CA ASN A 84 -22.26 23.27 -21.11
C ASN A 84 -21.27 24.16 -20.34
N ALA A 85 -19.99 24.19 -20.72
CA ALA A 85 -18.98 25.03 -20.06
C ALA A 85 -19.40 26.50 -20.00
N ALA A 86 -19.87 27.06 -21.12
CA ALA A 86 -20.24 28.47 -21.21
C ALA A 86 -21.64 28.80 -20.65
N SER A 87 -22.49 27.79 -20.39
CA SER A 87 -23.86 27.99 -19.91
C SER A 87 -24.05 27.60 -18.44
N GLU A 88 -23.44 26.51 -17.99
CA GLU A 88 -23.63 25.94 -16.64
C GLU A 88 -22.40 26.07 -15.75
N TYR A 89 -21.19 26.16 -16.33
CA TYR A 89 -19.92 26.25 -15.58
C TYR A 89 -19.16 27.54 -15.87
N LYS A 90 -19.88 28.56 -16.31
CA LYS A 90 -19.36 29.90 -16.54
C LYS A 90 -18.92 30.51 -15.21
N GLY A 91 -17.78 31.22 -15.22
CA GLY A 91 -17.23 31.88 -14.05
C GLY A 91 -18.12 33.02 -13.56
N THR A 92 -18.52 33.01 -12.30
CA THR A 92 -19.30 34.08 -11.67
C THR A 92 -18.63 34.47 -10.36
N ALA A 93 -18.33 35.76 -10.18
CA ALA A 93 -17.82 36.26 -8.90
C ALA A 93 -18.90 36.17 -7.81
N ASN A 94 -18.48 35.87 -6.58
CA ASN A 94 -19.35 35.87 -5.41
C ASN A 94 -18.90 36.90 -4.37
N SER A 95 -19.63 36.99 -3.25
CA SER A 95 -19.35 37.89 -2.13
C SER A 95 -18.15 37.48 -1.26
N HIS A 96 -17.44 36.41 -1.63
CA HIS A 96 -16.38 35.80 -0.82
C HIS A 96 -15.02 35.87 -1.51
N ASP A 97 -14.82 36.83 -2.42
CA ASP A 97 -13.60 36.97 -3.22
C ASP A 97 -13.25 35.71 -4.04
N ARG A 98 -14.26 35.10 -4.68
CA ARG A 98 -14.06 33.90 -5.52
C ARG A 98 -14.71 34.07 -6.87
N LEU A 99 -14.03 33.54 -7.89
CA LEU A 99 -14.59 33.27 -9.20
C LEU A 99 -15.02 31.79 -9.26
N MET A 100 -16.32 31.54 -9.19
CA MET A 100 -16.89 30.20 -9.14
C MET A 100 -17.32 29.72 -10.53
N PHE A 101 -16.94 28.50 -10.90
CA PHE A 101 -17.28 27.91 -12.20
C PHE A 101 -18.51 27.02 -12.11
N ASN A 102 -19.63 27.64 -11.78
CA ASN A 102 -20.93 26.97 -11.62
C ASN A 102 -22.11 27.87 -12.04
N SER A 103 -21.81 28.97 -12.76
CA SER A 103 -22.78 29.98 -13.17
C SER A 103 -23.63 30.55 -12.00
N GLY A 104 -23.09 30.55 -10.78
CA GLY A 104 -23.81 30.99 -9.57
C GLY A 104 -24.74 29.96 -8.93
N ASP A 105 -24.83 28.75 -9.49
CA ASP A 105 -25.66 27.65 -8.97
C ASP A 105 -24.79 26.64 -8.18
N LEU A 106 -24.88 26.69 -6.85
CA LEU A 106 -24.14 25.79 -5.93
C LEU A 106 -24.55 24.31 -6.05
N SER A 107 -25.59 23.97 -6.80
CA SER A 107 -25.94 22.57 -7.09
C SER A 107 -25.13 21.97 -8.25
N LYS A 108 -24.48 22.81 -9.07
CA LYS A 108 -23.63 22.38 -10.18
C LYS A 108 -22.24 22.03 -9.67
N LEU A 109 -21.94 20.73 -9.71
CA LEU A 109 -20.69 20.16 -9.23
C LEU A 109 -19.99 19.42 -10.38
N VAL A 110 -18.68 19.31 -10.26
CA VAL A 110 -17.83 18.53 -11.15
C VAL A 110 -17.32 17.32 -10.39
N THR A 111 -17.24 16.17 -11.06
CA THR A 111 -16.64 14.95 -10.50
C THR A 111 -15.50 14.50 -11.39
N VAL A 112 -14.34 14.20 -10.81
CA VAL A 112 -13.22 13.60 -11.55
C VAL A 112 -13.24 12.08 -11.36
N LYS A 113 -13.27 11.32 -12.45
CA LYS A 113 -13.45 9.86 -12.49
C LYS A 113 -12.16 9.05 -12.32
N LYS A 114 -11.01 9.70 -12.50
CA LYS A 114 -9.69 9.06 -12.42
C LYS A 114 -8.77 9.83 -11.46
N PRO A 115 -8.02 9.15 -10.59
CA PRO A 115 -6.96 9.79 -9.83
C PRO A 115 -5.81 10.19 -10.76
N GLY A 116 -5.02 11.16 -10.35
CA GLY A 116 -3.93 11.68 -11.18
C GLY A 116 -3.60 13.13 -10.90
N ILE A 117 -2.68 13.70 -11.67
CA ILE A 117 -2.45 15.15 -11.69
C ILE A 117 -3.34 15.72 -12.78
N VAL A 118 -4.10 16.76 -12.46
CA VAL A 118 -4.93 17.47 -13.44
C VAL A 118 -4.47 18.91 -13.57
N ALA A 119 -4.52 19.42 -14.81
CA ALA A 119 -4.34 20.82 -15.13
C ALA A 119 -5.71 21.50 -15.26
N LEU A 120 -5.93 22.56 -14.49
CA LEU A 120 -7.05 23.46 -14.64
C LEU A 120 -6.67 24.52 -15.68
N CYS A 121 -7.25 24.45 -16.87
CA CYS A 121 -7.12 25.46 -17.91
C CYS A 121 -8.24 26.50 -17.78
N TYR A 122 -7.90 27.77 -17.92
CA TYR A 122 -8.83 28.90 -17.88
C TYR A 122 -8.75 29.70 -19.17
N CYS A 123 -9.91 30.12 -19.68
CA CYS A 123 -10.01 31.13 -20.74
C CYS A 123 -10.76 32.36 -20.23
N GLY A 124 -10.06 33.49 -20.24
CA GLY A 124 -10.57 34.77 -19.73
C GLY A 124 -11.38 35.60 -20.74
N MET A 125 -11.35 35.27 -22.03
CA MET A 125 -12.09 36.02 -23.06
C MET A 125 -12.98 35.08 -23.88
N ILE A 126 -14.29 35.33 -23.85
CA ILE A 126 -15.29 34.48 -24.52
C ILE A 126 -16.04 35.28 -25.58
N VAL A 127 -16.19 34.69 -26.77
CA VAL A 127 -17.05 35.18 -27.85
C VAL A 127 -17.92 34.01 -28.32
N ASP A 128 -19.22 34.23 -28.50
CA ASP A 128 -20.17 33.21 -28.95
C ASP A 128 -20.13 31.89 -28.17
N ASN A 129 -20.03 31.98 -26.84
CA ASN A 129 -19.96 30.82 -25.91
C ASN A 129 -18.72 29.92 -26.09
N ALA A 130 -17.67 30.41 -26.75
CA ALA A 130 -16.39 29.74 -26.86
C ALA A 130 -15.25 30.68 -26.47
N CYS A 131 -14.08 30.11 -26.15
CA CYS A 131 -12.89 30.94 -25.95
C CYS A 131 -12.60 31.73 -27.24
N SER A 132 -12.39 33.03 -27.10
CA SER A 132 -12.28 33.95 -28.24
C SER A 132 -11.09 33.63 -29.15
N ASP A 133 -9.98 33.17 -28.57
CA ASP A 133 -8.74 32.82 -29.27
C ASP A 133 -7.91 31.87 -28.40
N ASP A 134 -7.12 31.02 -29.04
CA ASP A 134 -6.23 30.05 -28.39
C ASP A 134 -5.24 30.69 -27.41
N THR A 135 -4.83 31.94 -27.66
CA THR A 135 -3.90 32.70 -26.81
C THR A 135 -4.49 33.10 -25.46
N TYR A 136 -5.81 33.07 -25.29
CA TYR A 136 -6.47 33.35 -24.02
C TYR A 136 -6.55 32.13 -23.10
N TRP A 137 -6.16 30.94 -23.57
CA TRP A 137 -6.04 29.76 -22.73
C TRP A 137 -4.74 29.77 -21.95
N VAL A 138 -4.87 29.60 -20.63
CA VAL A 138 -3.73 29.47 -19.71
C VAL A 138 -3.97 28.32 -18.75
N VAL A 139 -2.90 27.62 -18.34
CA VAL A 139 -2.99 26.76 -17.16
C VAL A 139 -3.17 27.70 -15.96
N ALA A 140 -4.28 27.58 -15.24
CA ALA A 140 -4.59 28.33 -14.02
C ALA A 140 -4.10 27.64 -12.76
N GLY A 141 -4.11 26.31 -12.73
CA GLY A 141 -3.62 25.52 -11.60
C GLY A 141 -3.26 24.10 -11.99
N ARG A 142 -2.49 23.44 -11.15
CA ARG A 142 -2.31 21.98 -11.15
C ARG A 142 -2.64 21.46 -9.78
N LEU A 143 -3.30 20.32 -9.70
CA LEU A 143 -3.59 19.67 -8.43
C LEU A 143 -3.58 18.16 -8.59
N THR A 144 -3.35 17.46 -7.49
CA THR A 144 -3.50 16.00 -7.43
C THR A 144 -4.93 15.65 -7.06
N ILE A 145 -5.61 14.90 -7.93
CA ILE A 145 -6.86 14.22 -7.60
C ILE A 145 -6.48 12.91 -6.91
N ARG A 146 -6.80 12.85 -5.61
CA ARG A 146 -6.35 11.80 -4.71
C ARG A 146 -7.22 10.56 -4.88
N GLY A 147 -6.58 9.41 -4.95
CA GLY A 147 -7.24 8.11 -5.05
C GLY A 147 -6.30 7.03 -5.55
N PRO A 148 -6.63 5.75 -5.32
CA PRO A 148 -5.83 4.63 -5.78
C PRO A 148 -6.13 4.32 -7.24
N ASP A 149 -5.17 3.74 -7.95
CA ASP A 149 -5.37 3.30 -9.34
C ASP A 149 -6.47 2.22 -9.39
N SER A 150 -7.27 2.22 -10.45
CA SER A 150 -8.31 1.21 -10.65
C SER A 150 -7.73 -0.13 -11.11
N ASP A 151 -8.55 -1.18 -11.02
CA ASP A 151 -8.30 -2.50 -11.60
C ASP A 151 -7.04 -3.20 -11.06
N GLN A 152 -6.61 -2.84 -9.85
CA GLN A 152 -5.56 -3.56 -9.15
C GLN A 152 -6.04 -4.98 -8.80
N ASN A 153 -5.13 -5.95 -8.78
CA ASN A 153 -5.49 -7.34 -8.53
C ASN A 153 -4.49 -7.99 -7.57
N TRP A 154 -5.01 -8.57 -6.50
CA TRP A 154 -4.23 -9.26 -5.49
C TRP A 154 -4.66 -10.70 -5.39
N ILE A 155 -3.68 -11.60 -5.37
CA ILE A 155 -3.90 -13.04 -5.19
C ILE A 155 -3.00 -13.49 -4.05
N TYR A 156 -3.61 -13.93 -2.97
CA TYR A 156 -2.92 -14.46 -1.79
C TYR A 156 -3.40 -15.87 -1.49
N SER A 157 -2.60 -16.60 -0.72
CA SER A 157 -2.94 -17.94 -0.28
C SER A 157 -3.66 -17.95 1.06
N THR A 158 -4.56 -18.90 1.26
CA THR A 158 -5.13 -19.14 2.60
C THR A 158 -4.04 -19.45 3.61
N PHE A 159 -4.25 -19.00 4.85
CA PHE A 159 -3.35 -19.15 6.00
C PHE A 159 -1.96 -18.51 5.86
N VAL A 160 -1.69 -17.80 4.78
CA VAL A 160 -0.51 -16.96 4.61
C VAL A 160 -0.85 -15.56 5.09
N VAL A 161 -0.02 -15.02 5.99
CA VAL A 161 -0.10 -13.62 6.42
C VAL A 161 0.49 -12.74 5.32
N PHE A 162 -0.22 -11.68 4.94
CA PHE A 162 0.15 -10.80 3.83
C PHE A 162 -0.09 -9.34 4.16
N ARG A 163 0.64 -8.45 3.49
CA ARG A 163 0.41 -7.02 3.52
C ARG A 163 -0.17 -6.56 2.20
N PHE A 164 -1.20 -5.72 2.28
CA PHE A 164 -1.85 -5.20 1.09
C PHE A 164 -1.13 -3.93 0.64
N GLU A 165 -0.55 -3.91 -0.56
CA GLU A 165 0.04 -2.72 -1.17
C GLU A 165 -0.87 -2.18 -2.27
N LEU A 166 -1.04 -0.85 -2.30
CA LEU A 166 -1.89 -0.13 -3.25
C LEU A 166 -1.05 0.93 -3.96
N THR A 167 -1.22 1.03 -5.27
CA THR A 167 -0.70 2.16 -6.05
C THR A 167 -1.79 3.21 -6.27
N GLY A 168 -1.37 4.45 -6.52
CA GLY A 168 -2.30 5.53 -6.76
C GLY A 168 -1.67 6.91 -6.84
N TRP A 169 -2.48 7.92 -6.54
CA TRP A 169 -2.09 9.32 -6.53
C TRP A 169 -2.58 10.00 -5.25
N GLY A 170 -1.71 10.77 -4.61
CA GLY A 170 -2.07 11.52 -3.40
C GLY A 170 -2.51 10.65 -2.22
N LEU A 171 -2.13 9.36 -2.17
CA LEU A 171 -2.44 8.48 -1.05
C LEU A 171 -1.85 9.06 0.25
N ALA A 172 -2.58 8.92 1.35
CA ALA A 172 -2.15 9.39 2.67
C ALA A 172 -2.12 8.30 3.73
N ASP A 173 -1.34 8.59 4.76
CA ASP A 173 -1.46 7.93 6.05
C ASP A 173 -2.87 8.13 6.62
N GLY A 174 -3.48 7.04 7.08
CA GLY A 174 -4.84 7.05 7.61
C GLY A 174 -5.95 6.98 6.56
N ASP A 175 -5.61 6.87 5.27
CA ASP A 175 -6.56 6.32 4.29
C ASP A 175 -6.99 4.91 4.74
N THR A 176 -8.20 4.47 4.39
CA THR A 176 -8.70 3.15 4.79
C THR A 176 -9.21 2.35 3.61
N ILE A 177 -9.17 1.03 3.75
CA ILE A 177 -9.78 0.11 2.79
C ILE A 177 -10.74 -0.85 3.47
N ARG A 178 -11.68 -1.37 2.67
CA ARG A 178 -12.65 -2.38 3.06
C ARG A 178 -12.79 -3.44 1.97
N ILE A 179 -12.82 -4.71 2.38
CA ILE A 179 -12.90 -5.87 1.48
C ILE A 179 -14.32 -6.43 1.47
N VAL A 180 -15.07 -6.17 0.42
CA VAL A 180 -16.50 -6.53 0.32
C VAL A 180 -16.73 -7.69 -0.64
N GLU A 181 -17.92 -8.29 -0.55
CA GLU A 181 -18.29 -9.43 -1.40
C GLU A 181 -18.23 -9.07 -2.90
N PRO A 182 -18.02 -10.05 -3.80
CA PRO A 182 -17.84 -9.79 -5.23
C PRO A 182 -19.00 -9.05 -5.91
N ASP A 183 -20.21 -9.19 -5.39
CA ASP A 183 -21.45 -8.59 -5.89
C ASP A 183 -21.82 -7.24 -5.22
N ALA A 184 -21.29 -6.96 -4.02
CA ALA A 184 -21.46 -5.68 -3.32
C ALA A 184 -20.83 -4.51 -4.10
N LYS A 185 -21.26 -3.27 -3.87
CA LYS A 185 -20.64 -2.07 -4.46
C LYS A 185 -20.05 -1.19 -3.37
N CYS A 186 -18.94 -0.51 -3.66
CA CYS A 186 -18.33 0.43 -2.71
C CYS A 186 -19.25 1.59 -2.31
N THR A 187 -20.26 1.88 -3.13
CA THR A 187 -21.26 2.92 -2.89
C THR A 187 -22.48 2.45 -2.10
N ASP A 188 -22.58 1.16 -1.77
CA ASP A 188 -23.72 0.63 -1.03
C ASP A 188 -23.81 1.26 0.38
N ASN A 189 -25.03 1.28 0.94
CA ASN A 189 -25.32 1.88 2.26
C ASN A 189 -24.77 3.30 2.43
N ASN A 190 -24.99 4.16 1.44
CA ASN A 190 -24.50 5.54 1.42
C ASN A 190 -22.97 5.60 1.54
N ASN A 191 -22.28 4.89 0.63
CA ASN A 191 -20.83 4.77 0.59
C ASN A 191 -20.22 4.11 1.83
N SER A 192 -20.95 3.22 2.51
CA SER A 192 -20.45 2.45 3.65
C SER A 192 -20.79 0.97 3.50
N PRO A 193 -20.19 0.29 2.52
CA PRO A 193 -20.57 -1.06 2.15
C PRO A 193 -20.25 -2.03 3.30
N VAL A 194 -21.09 -3.05 3.49
CA VAL A 194 -20.87 -4.05 4.53
C VAL A 194 -19.83 -5.07 4.03
N LEU A 195 -18.90 -5.45 4.91
CA LEU A 195 -17.84 -6.44 4.63
C LEU A 195 -18.39 -7.82 4.26
N ALA A 196 -17.58 -8.57 3.52
CA ALA A 196 -17.70 -10.02 3.39
C ALA A 196 -17.42 -10.72 4.73
N VAL A 197 -18.22 -11.74 5.03
CA VAL A 197 -18.21 -12.57 6.26
C VAL A 197 -16.80 -13.09 6.61
N THR A 198 -16.45 -13.08 7.92
CA THR A 198 -15.40 -13.76 8.75
C THR A 198 -14.23 -14.56 8.13
N THR A 199 -13.94 -14.39 6.85
CA THR A 199 -12.97 -15.19 6.10
C THR A 199 -11.61 -14.53 6.04
N ASN A 200 -11.47 -13.34 6.58
CA ASN A 200 -10.21 -12.63 6.71
C ASN A 200 -10.04 -12.15 8.14
N GLU A 201 -8.79 -12.16 8.58
CA GLU A 201 -8.37 -11.56 9.83
C GLU A 201 -7.44 -10.37 9.51
N TRP A 202 -7.44 -9.39 10.40
CA TRP A 202 -6.57 -8.22 10.35
C TRP A 202 -5.90 -8.03 11.70
N ASN A 203 -4.94 -7.11 11.76
CA ASN A 203 -4.09 -6.99 12.94
C ASN A 203 -3.52 -8.37 13.28
N CYS A 204 -2.85 -8.97 12.30
CA CYS A 204 -2.03 -10.16 12.49
C CYS A 204 -0.57 -9.73 12.73
N PRO A 205 -0.22 -9.07 13.86
CA PRO A 205 1.14 -8.66 14.10
C PRO A 205 2.00 -9.91 14.30
N ASP A 206 3.16 -9.92 13.66
CA ASP A 206 4.14 -11.00 13.76
C ASP A 206 4.68 -11.21 15.21
N VAL A 207 4.41 -10.29 16.14
CA VAL A 207 5.13 -10.27 17.44
C VAL A 207 4.41 -9.66 18.68
N THR A 208 3.08 -9.48 18.77
CA THR A 208 2.45 -8.91 20.01
C THR A 208 1.03 -9.35 20.31
N THR A 209 0.68 -9.20 21.60
CA THR A 209 -0.61 -9.01 22.32
C THR A 209 -2.02 -9.18 21.75
N ALA A 210 -2.20 -9.36 20.47
CA ALA A 210 -3.45 -9.87 19.92
C ALA A 210 -3.10 -10.88 18.85
N GLY A 211 -3.80 -12.02 18.85
CA GLY A 211 -3.79 -12.87 17.67
C GLY A 211 -4.39 -12.07 16.52
N CYS A 212 -4.38 -12.65 15.33
CA CYS A 212 -5.20 -12.16 14.24
C CYS A 212 -6.63 -11.86 14.74
N THR A 213 -7.11 -10.64 14.48
CA THR A 213 -8.44 -10.19 14.85
C THR A 213 -9.38 -10.50 13.69
N ALA A 214 -10.45 -11.25 13.93
CA ALA A 214 -11.45 -11.49 12.90
C ALA A 214 -12.06 -10.16 12.44
N LEU A 215 -12.08 -9.92 11.13
CA LEU A 215 -12.74 -8.75 10.58
C LEU A 215 -14.26 -8.85 10.82
N THR A 216 -14.84 -7.79 11.38
CA THR A 216 -16.29 -7.63 11.59
C THR A 216 -16.96 -7.06 10.34
N SER A 217 -18.26 -6.80 10.35
CA SER A 217 -18.99 -6.29 9.18
C SER A 217 -18.68 -4.82 8.82
N SER A 218 -18.02 -4.08 9.70
CA SER A 218 -17.82 -2.61 9.62
C SER A 218 -16.39 -2.15 9.81
N ASP A 219 -15.43 -3.07 9.84
CA ASP A 219 -14.03 -2.72 10.06
C ASP A 219 -13.46 -1.93 8.87
N ASP A 220 -12.66 -0.92 9.21
CA ASP A 220 -11.88 -0.13 8.28
C ASP A 220 -10.41 -0.56 8.46
N ILE A 221 -9.77 -1.03 7.40
CA ILE A 221 -8.37 -1.45 7.45
C ILE A 221 -7.51 -0.23 7.12
N PRO A 222 -6.74 0.33 8.07
CA PRO A 222 -5.97 1.54 7.85
C PRO A 222 -4.75 1.28 6.96
N LEU A 223 -4.44 2.28 6.15
CA LEU A 223 -3.26 2.35 5.31
C LEU A 223 -2.22 3.29 5.92
N THR A 224 -0.98 3.04 5.58
CA THR A 224 0.15 3.91 5.87
C THR A 224 1.04 4.07 4.63
N ILE A 225 1.88 5.10 4.65
CA ILE A 225 2.77 5.46 3.55
C ILE A 225 4.19 5.64 4.07
N ASN A 226 5.18 5.44 3.20
CA ASN A 226 6.56 5.78 3.54
C ASN A 226 6.68 7.30 3.68
N ALA A 227 7.35 7.72 4.75
CA ALA A 227 7.57 9.13 5.05
C ALA A 227 8.92 9.32 5.76
N HIS A 228 9.33 10.57 5.95
CA HIS A 228 10.60 10.92 6.59
C HIS A 228 10.84 10.26 7.95
N ASP A 229 9.80 9.93 8.70
CA ASP A 229 9.82 9.30 10.02
C ASP A 229 9.47 7.79 9.99
N ARG A 230 9.22 7.26 8.78
CA ARG A 230 8.64 5.94 8.54
C ARG A 230 9.22 5.32 7.28
N VAL A 231 10.47 4.88 7.38
CA VAL A 231 11.22 4.33 6.24
C VAL A 231 11.60 2.85 6.43
N ASP A 232 11.94 2.46 7.65
CA ASP A 232 12.28 1.08 8.02
C ASP A 232 11.24 0.55 9.01
N CYS A 233 10.09 0.16 8.45
CA CYS A 233 8.92 -0.28 9.21
C CYS A 233 8.83 -1.81 9.23
N ASP A 234 8.76 -2.37 10.43
CA ASP A 234 8.59 -3.82 10.62
C ASP A 234 7.18 -4.30 10.22
N ALA A 235 6.89 -5.59 10.48
CA ALA A 235 5.59 -6.21 10.24
C ALA A 235 4.41 -5.49 10.93
N LYS A 236 4.67 -4.73 12.01
CA LYS A 236 3.66 -3.96 12.78
C LYS A 236 3.67 -2.47 12.46
N ASN A 237 4.43 -2.05 11.44
CA ASN A 237 4.75 -0.65 11.16
C ASN A 237 5.34 0.10 12.37
N GLN A 238 6.11 -0.60 13.22
CA GLN A 238 7.06 0.05 14.11
C GLN A 238 8.26 0.46 13.28
N CYS A 239 8.28 1.74 12.92
CA CYS A 239 9.34 2.28 12.09
C CYS A 239 10.48 2.79 12.97
N THR A 240 11.69 2.32 12.72
CA THR A 240 12.89 2.72 13.48
C THR A 240 13.79 3.68 12.71
N GLY A 241 13.58 3.80 11.39
CA GLY A 241 14.37 4.63 10.49
C GLY A 241 13.77 6.00 10.20
N ASN A 242 14.58 7.04 10.38
CA ASN A 242 14.30 8.41 9.93
C ASN A 242 15.20 8.75 8.74
N ALA A 243 14.64 9.34 7.68
CA ALA A 243 15.38 9.79 6.50
C ALA A 243 15.00 11.21 6.10
N TYR A 244 15.44 12.23 6.84
CA TYR A 244 15.16 13.62 6.49
C TYR A 244 15.96 14.09 5.25
N VAL A 245 15.39 15.02 4.48
CA VAL A 245 16.14 15.79 3.48
C VAL A 245 17.08 16.75 4.20
N THR A 246 18.33 16.80 3.78
CA THR A 246 19.38 17.66 4.36
C THR A 246 19.82 18.77 3.40
N ALA A 247 19.59 18.60 2.11
CA ALA A 247 19.85 19.63 1.10
C ALA A 247 18.95 19.47 -0.12
N ALA A 248 18.51 20.60 -0.67
CA ALA A 248 17.87 20.72 -1.97
C ALA A 248 18.70 21.68 -2.83
N THR A 249 19.39 21.15 -3.83
CA THR A 249 20.31 21.92 -4.69
C THR A 249 19.77 21.99 -6.10
N VAL A 250 19.45 23.19 -6.55
CA VAL A 250 18.99 23.45 -7.91
C VAL A 250 20.14 23.22 -8.90
N MET A 251 19.88 22.40 -9.91
CA MET A 251 20.81 22.12 -11.00
C MET A 251 20.47 22.99 -12.22
N ALA A 252 21.48 23.36 -13.01
CA ALA A 252 21.31 24.24 -14.16
C ALA A 252 20.52 23.62 -15.35
N ASP A 253 20.07 22.37 -15.22
CA ASP A 253 19.50 21.53 -16.28
C ASP A 253 17.98 21.28 -16.14
N GLY A 254 17.29 22.07 -15.31
CA GLY A 254 15.85 21.89 -15.10
C GLY A 254 15.49 20.88 -14.01
N THR A 255 16.48 20.45 -13.20
CA THR A 255 16.29 19.51 -12.09
C THR A 255 16.75 20.07 -10.75
N THR A 256 16.25 19.48 -9.67
CA THR A 256 16.70 19.78 -8.29
C THR A 256 17.16 18.48 -7.65
N ARG A 257 18.37 18.48 -7.11
CA ARG A 257 18.95 17.36 -6.39
C ARG A 257 18.55 17.41 -4.91
N LEU A 258 17.97 16.34 -4.41
CA LEU A 258 17.66 16.12 -3.01
C LEU A 258 18.72 15.20 -2.39
N THR A 259 19.22 15.56 -1.21
CA THR A 259 20.17 14.76 -0.44
C THR A 259 19.52 14.38 0.88
N PHE A 260 19.50 13.09 1.22
CA PHE A 260 18.89 12.55 2.44
C PHE A 260 19.95 12.19 3.48
N ALA A 261 19.58 12.27 4.76
CA ALA A 261 20.45 11.90 5.88
C ALA A 261 20.76 10.39 5.94
N SER A 262 19.84 9.57 5.45
CA SER A 262 19.88 8.12 5.37
C SER A 262 19.08 7.67 4.13
N SER A 263 19.04 6.37 3.83
CA SER A 263 18.29 5.86 2.69
C SER A 263 16.78 6.04 2.92
N PRO A 264 16.03 6.75 2.05
CA PRO A 264 14.60 6.96 2.20
C PRO A 264 13.75 5.79 1.68
N LYS A 265 14.39 4.71 1.20
CA LYS A 265 13.74 3.54 0.57
C LYS A 265 12.73 3.94 -0.52
N LEU A 266 13.09 4.97 -1.28
CA LEU A 266 12.38 5.41 -2.47
C LEU A 266 13.01 4.77 -3.71
N ASP A 267 12.17 4.45 -4.68
CA ASP A 267 12.59 3.98 -5.99
C ASP A 267 12.40 5.05 -7.07
N THR A 268 13.10 4.91 -8.19
CA THR A 268 12.86 5.76 -9.36
C THR A 268 11.42 5.58 -9.83
N GLY A 269 10.71 6.69 -9.99
CA GLY A 269 9.30 6.70 -10.37
C GLY A 269 8.33 6.93 -9.21
N ASP A 270 8.81 6.85 -7.96
CA ASP A 270 8.00 7.24 -6.80
C ASP A 270 7.70 8.73 -6.81
N TRP A 271 6.55 9.09 -6.24
CA TRP A 271 6.10 10.47 -6.13
C TRP A 271 6.12 10.91 -4.69
N ILE A 272 6.73 12.06 -4.42
CA ILE A 272 6.85 12.61 -3.06
C ILE A 272 6.35 14.06 -2.99
N VAL A 273 5.83 14.42 -1.82
CA VAL A 273 5.62 15.81 -1.42
C VAL A 273 6.59 16.10 -0.28
N LEU A 274 7.26 17.25 -0.34
CA LEU A 274 8.07 17.72 0.78
C LEU A 274 7.14 18.54 1.68
N THR A 275 6.86 18.11 2.90
CA THR A 275 5.67 18.55 3.66
C THR A 275 5.81 19.94 4.30
N GLY A 276 6.52 20.87 3.66
CA GLY A 276 6.77 22.26 4.08
C GLY A 276 7.66 22.45 5.30
N SER A 277 7.64 21.50 6.24
CA SER A 277 8.45 21.51 7.46
C SER A 277 9.92 21.23 7.18
N GLY A 278 10.81 22.06 7.72
CA GLY A 278 12.25 21.93 7.53
C GLY A 278 12.78 22.52 6.23
N TYR A 279 11.96 23.24 5.45
CA TYR A 279 12.38 24.00 4.27
C TYR A 279 12.12 25.47 4.48
N ALA A 280 13.08 26.31 4.10
CA ALA A 280 12.94 27.76 4.17
C ALA A 280 13.55 28.42 2.96
N CYS A 281 12.94 29.51 2.54
CA CYS A 281 13.54 30.38 1.55
C CYS A 281 14.63 31.25 2.16
N ASN A 282 15.75 31.42 1.45
CA ASN A 282 16.72 32.45 1.77
C ASN A 282 16.42 33.75 0.99
N ALA A 283 17.32 34.74 1.04
CA ALA A 283 17.13 36.03 0.38
C ALA A 283 17.02 35.96 -1.17
N GLN A 284 17.32 34.81 -1.78
CA GLN A 284 17.34 34.60 -3.23
C GLN A 284 16.21 33.68 -3.69
N CYS A 285 15.15 33.50 -2.90
CA CYS A 285 13.95 32.82 -3.38
C CYS A 285 12.65 33.39 -2.82
N SER A 286 11.57 33.21 -3.59
CA SER A 286 10.21 33.60 -3.22
C SER A 286 9.46 32.46 -2.55
N GLN A 287 8.42 32.80 -1.78
CA GLN A 287 7.51 31.79 -1.19
C GLN A 287 6.88 30.89 -2.26
N GLU A 288 6.60 31.42 -3.45
CA GLU A 288 6.08 30.64 -4.56
C GLU A 288 7.09 29.60 -5.08
N GLN A 289 8.38 29.96 -5.15
CA GLN A 289 9.43 29.01 -5.47
C GLN A 289 9.60 27.94 -4.39
N LEU A 290 9.38 28.30 -3.12
CA LEU A 290 9.35 27.33 -2.02
C LEU A 290 8.16 26.38 -2.14
N SER A 291 6.94 26.88 -2.39
CA SER A 291 5.77 26.03 -2.65
C SER A 291 5.96 25.11 -3.85
N ALA A 292 6.64 25.59 -4.89
CA ALA A 292 6.95 24.79 -6.07
C ALA A 292 8.00 23.70 -5.79
N LEU A 293 8.95 23.95 -4.87
CA LEU A 293 9.91 22.94 -4.38
C LEU A 293 9.23 21.90 -3.51
N THR A 294 8.34 22.34 -2.62
CA THR A 294 7.72 21.45 -1.65
C THR A 294 6.60 20.63 -2.26
N GLY A 295 5.94 21.15 -3.29
CA GLY A 295 4.72 20.59 -3.83
C GLY A 295 3.52 20.85 -2.92
N THR A 296 3.66 21.70 -1.90
CA THR A 296 2.58 22.13 -1.00
C THR A 296 2.22 23.57 -1.32
N LEU A 297 1.08 23.77 -1.97
CA LEU A 297 0.65 25.06 -2.50
C LEU A 297 -0.52 25.61 -1.66
N PRO A 298 -0.44 26.87 -1.19
CA PRO A 298 -1.52 27.46 -0.42
C PRO A 298 -2.72 27.75 -1.32
N TYR A 299 -3.92 27.52 -0.80
CA TYR A 299 -5.12 28.12 -1.37
C TYR A 299 -5.10 29.63 -1.15
N GLY A 300 -5.74 30.39 -2.04
CA GLY A 300 -5.74 31.86 -1.94
C GLY A 300 -6.56 32.39 -0.77
N ASP A 301 -7.51 31.58 -0.29
CA ASP A 301 -8.50 31.89 0.75
C ASP A 301 -8.18 31.23 2.11
N SER A 302 -6.96 30.69 2.29
CA SER A 302 -6.56 29.96 3.50
C SER A 302 -6.68 30.79 4.80
N SER A 303 -6.64 32.12 4.73
CA SER A 303 -6.80 32.99 5.90
C SER A 303 -8.25 33.35 6.24
N ALA A 304 -9.21 33.04 5.36
CA ALA A 304 -10.59 33.49 5.45
C ALA A 304 -11.62 32.36 5.56
N ASN A 305 -11.21 31.11 5.31
CA ASN A 305 -12.11 29.96 5.23
C ASN A 305 -12.35 29.25 6.56
N ASP A 306 -13.40 28.43 6.59
CA ASP A 306 -13.69 27.50 7.68
C ASP A 306 -12.47 26.62 8.02
N GLN A 307 -12.20 26.47 9.32
CA GLN A 307 -11.04 25.71 9.84
C GLN A 307 -11.06 24.22 9.50
N SER A 308 -12.20 23.69 9.05
CA SER A 308 -12.33 22.30 8.58
C SER A 308 -11.89 22.12 7.12
N LEU A 309 -11.71 23.20 6.36
CA LEU A 309 -11.14 23.15 5.02
C LEU A 309 -9.60 23.13 5.08
N SER A 310 -8.97 22.56 4.06
CA SER A 310 -7.51 22.55 3.97
C SER A 310 -7.00 23.92 3.52
N ASP A 311 -5.93 24.39 4.17
CA ASP A 311 -5.20 25.59 3.77
C ASP A 311 -4.30 25.38 2.54
N TYR A 312 -4.00 24.12 2.23
CA TYR A 312 -3.06 23.74 1.17
C TYR A 312 -3.61 22.61 0.29
N TYR A 313 -3.13 22.56 -0.94
CA TYR A 313 -3.25 21.41 -1.83
C TYR A 313 -1.87 20.91 -2.25
N GLU A 314 -1.81 19.65 -2.69
CA GLU A 314 -0.56 18.96 -2.96
C GLU A 314 -0.40 18.62 -4.44
N VAL A 315 0.82 18.83 -4.96
CA VAL A 315 1.28 18.39 -6.27
C VAL A 315 2.62 17.71 -6.07
N ALA A 316 2.64 16.38 -6.15
CA ALA A 316 3.84 15.61 -5.88
C ALA A 316 4.89 15.75 -6.99
N HIS A 317 6.15 15.45 -6.65
CA HIS A 317 7.26 15.35 -7.56
C HIS A 317 7.67 13.90 -7.78
N GLN A 318 7.79 13.48 -9.03
CA GLN A 318 8.41 12.20 -9.34
C GLN A 318 9.92 12.25 -9.04
N VAL A 319 10.42 11.27 -8.31
CA VAL A 319 11.85 11.16 -8.00
C VAL A 319 12.57 10.22 -8.97
N THR A 320 13.83 10.54 -9.25
CA THR A 320 14.78 9.65 -9.91
C THR A 320 15.92 9.33 -8.96
N LYS A 321 16.16 8.04 -8.69
CA LYS A 321 17.23 7.60 -7.79
C LYS A 321 18.59 7.73 -8.48
N ILE A 322 19.51 8.47 -7.85
CA ILE A 322 20.90 8.62 -8.29
C ILE A 322 21.81 7.71 -7.46
N SER A 323 21.58 7.66 -6.14
CA SER A 323 22.20 6.72 -5.20
C SER A 323 21.25 6.48 -4.03
N ASP A 324 21.64 5.70 -3.02
CA ASP A 324 20.76 5.40 -1.88
C ASP A 324 20.33 6.63 -1.08
N THR A 325 21.10 7.72 -1.08
CA THR A 325 20.77 8.94 -0.33
C THR A 325 20.64 10.17 -1.23
N ILE A 326 20.73 10.01 -2.55
CA ILE A 326 20.68 11.14 -3.50
C ILE A 326 19.64 10.85 -4.58
N PHE A 327 18.71 11.78 -4.74
CA PHE A 327 17.61 11.70 -5.70
C PHE A 327 17.50 13.02 -6.46
N SER A 328 16.85 13.02 -7.62
CA SER A 328 16.50 14.25 -8.34
C SER A 328 15.01 14.34 -8.60
N ILE A 329 14.48 15.56 -8.58
CA ILE A 329 13.12 15.90 -9.01
C ILE A 329 13.15 16.79 -10.26
N PRO A 330 12.15 16.71 -11.15
CA PRO A 330 12.09 17.46 -12.42
C PRO A 330 11.62 18.91 -12.20
N LEU A 331 12.30 19.62 -11.31
CA LEU A 331 12.06 21.02 -10.98
C LEU A 331 13.35 21.82 -11.18
N GLY A 332 13.31 22.80 -12.07
CA GLY A 332 14.40 23.75 -12.25
C GLY A 332 13.90 25.10 -12.75
N TRP A 333 14.82 26.05 -12.83
CA TRP A 333 14.52 27.45 -13.13
C TRP A 333 15.42 27.93 -14.27
N THR A 334 14.86 28.72 -15.17
CA THR A 334 15.58 29.30 -16.33
C THR A 334 16.33 30.58 -15.98
N ASP A 335 15.93 31.26 -14.92
CA ASP A 335 16.53 32.50 -14.43
C ASP A 335 17.55 32.20 -13.31
N THR A 336 17.92 33.21 -12.51
CA THR A 336 18.78 33.03 -11.33
C THR A 336 18.23 31.90 -10.43
N PRO A 337 18.96 30.79 -10.26
CA PRO A 337 18.47 29.65 -9.50
C PRO A 337 18.17 30.04 -8.05
N PRO A 338 16.98 29.70 -7.52
CA PRO A 338 16.69 29.93 -6.11
C PRO A 338 17.59 29.05 -5.24
N THR A 339 17.86 29.54 -4.04
CA THR A 339 18.60 28.79 -3.03
C THR A 339 17.73 28.58 -1.81
N PHE A 340 17.67 27.33 -1.36
CA PHE A 340 16.82 26.91 -0.25
C PHE A 340 17.68 26.52 0.94
N THR A 341 17.20 26.84 2.14
CA THR A 341 17.76 26.33 3.39
C THR A 341 16.94 25.11 3.81
N VAL A 342 17.60 24.00 4.08
CA VAL A 342 16.96 22.76 4.53
C VAL A 342 17.49 22.38 5.91
N THR A 343 16.60 22.26 6.88
CA THR A 343 16.90 21.84 8.26
C THR A 343 15.96 20.68 8.59
N GLN A 344 16.42 19.44 8.39
CA GLN A 344 15.60 18.24 8.53
C GLN A 344 14.28 18.34 7.74
N GLY A 345 14.40 18.45 6.41
CA GLY A 345 13.27 18.55 5.52
C GLY A 345 12.40 17.30 5.54
N ASN A 346 11.14 17.45 5.91
CA ASN A 346 10.17 16.37 5.94
C ASN A 346 9.68 16.04 4.53
N TRP A 347 9.27 14.79 4.32
CA TRP A 347 8.69 14.33 3.07
C TRP A 347 7.73 13.17 3.34
N LYS A 348 6.88 12.89 2.36
CA LYS A 348 6.00 11.72 2.33
C LYS A 348 5.83 11.22 0.90
N ARG A 349 5.74 9.89 0.72
CA ARG A 349 5.42 9.25 -0.56
C ARG A 349 3.91 9.28 -0.78
N THR A 350 3.48 9.55 -2.00
CA THR A 350 2.06 9.79 -2.32
C THR A 350 1.49 8.82 -3.34
N ASN A 351 2.30 7.93 -3.93
CA ASN A 351 1.86 7.01 -4.99
C ASN A 351 1.78 5.54 -4.57
N ARG A 352 2.21 5.20 -3.35
CA ARG A 352 2.10 3.85 -2.81
C ARG A 352 1.79 3.90 -1.33
N ALA A 353 0.78 3.14 -0.93
CA ALA A 353 0.40 2.90 0.45
C ALA A 353 0.33 1.41 0.71
N HIS A 354 0.46 1.00 1.97
CA HIS A 354 0.29 -0.37 2.39
C HIS A 354 -0.52 -0.47 3.67
N THR A 355 -1.14 -1.61 3.94
CA THR A 355 -1.90 -1.78 5.19
C THR A 355 -1.01 -1.64 6.40
N ARG A 356 -1.52 -0.93 7.41
CA ARG A 356 -0.81 -0.69 8.66
C ARG A 356 -0.58 -1.98 9.44
N GLU A 357 -1.48 -2.94 9.28
CA GLU A 357 -1.32 -4.27 9.82
C GLU A 357 -1.35 -5.32 8.70
N GLU A 358 -0.76 -6.47 8.98
CA GLU A 358 -0.89 -7.62 8.09
C GLU A 358 -2.27 -8.28 8.22
N LEU A 359 -2.68 -8.90 7.14
CA LEU A 359 -3.96 -9.57 6.94
C LEU A 359 -3.71 -11.06 6.74
N LYS A 360 -4.73 -11.88 7.00
CA LYS A 360 -4.68 -13.31 6.75
C LYS A 360 -6.03 -13.82 6.25
N GLY A 361 -6.00 -14.54 5.13
CA GLY A 361 -7.18 -15.24 4.62
C GLY A 361 -7.37 -16.59 5.31
N LEU A 362 -8.57 -16.88 5.80
CA LEU A 362 -8.94 -18.13 6.49
C LEU A 362 -9.66 -19.13 5.59
N ALA A 363 -10.21 -18.68 4.47
CA ALA A 363 -10.95 -19.51 3.55
C ALA A 363 -10.81 -19.00 2.11
N GLU A 364 -10.99 -19.90 1.15
CA GLU A 364 -10.97 -19.54 -0.26
C GLU A 364 -12.13 -18.60 -0.59
N ARG A 365 -11.80 -17.47 -1.20
CA ARG A 365 -12.72 -16.44 -1.70
C ARG A 365 -12.11 -15.80 -2.93
N SER A 366 -12.87 -15.70 -4.01
CA SER A 366 -12.39 -15.10 -5.26
C SER A 366 -13.12 -13.80 -5.56
N GLN A 367 -12.41 -12.87 -6.21
CA GLN A 367 -12.98 -11.65 -6.78
C GLN A 367 -13.69 -10.72 -5.78
N MET A 368 -13.29 -10.75 -4.51
CA MET A 368 -13.73 -9.80 -3.50
C MET A 368 -13.32 -8.39 -3.94
N LYS A 369 -14.17 -7.40 -3.70
CA LYS A 369 -13.87 -6.01 -4.08
C LYS A 369 -13.15 -5.30 -2.95
N VAL A 370 -12.19 -4.47 -3.32
CA VAL A 370 -11.51 -3.60 -2.35
C VAL A 370 -11.94 -2.17 -2.58
N CYS A 371 -12.57 -1.59 -1.57
CA CYS A 371 -13.09 -0.24 -1.56
C CYS A 371 -12.14 0.67 -0.78
N TRP A 372 -11.92 1.89 -1.24
CA TRP A 372 -11.06 2.88 -0.58
C TRP A 372 -11.83 4.10 -0.09
N ALA A 373 -11.44 4.61 1.08
CA ALA A 373 -11.90 5.86 1.66
C ALA A 373 -10.68 6.71 2.08
N PRO A 374 -10.69 8.02 1.78
CA PRO A 374 -9.59 8.89 2.15
C PRO A 374 -9.57 9.21 3.65
N SER A 375 -8.38 9.53 4.16
CA SER A 375 -8.17 10.02 5.52
C SER A 375 -9.10 11.22 5.81
N GLY A 376 -9.86 11.17 6.92
CA GLY A 376 -10.81 12.22 7.30
C GLY A 376 -12.24 12.01 6.79
N LEU A 377 -12.45 11.08 5.86
CA LEU A 377 -13.79 10.61 5.44
C LEU A 377 -13.97 9.11 5.77
N SER A 378 -13.42 8.65 6.90
CA SER A 378 -13.49 7.24 7.30
C SER A 378 -14.94 6.73 7.27
N GLY A 379 -15.13 5.54 6.70
CA GLY A 379 -16.46 4.95 6.52
C GLY A 379 -17.24 5.47 5.30
N LYS A 380 -16.72 6.44 4.52
CA LYS A 380 -17.28 6.94 3.24
C LYS A 380 -16.37 6.56 2.06
N TYR A 381 -16.66 5.40 1.48
CA TYR A 381 -15.92 4.77 0.38
C TYR A 381 -16.28 5.37 -0.98
N LEU A 382 -15.28 5.85 -1.70
CA LEU A 382 -15.47 6.62 -2.94
C LEU A 382 -15.10 5.83 -4.20
N TYR A 383 -14.29 4.77 -4.05
CA TYR A 383 -13.62 4.12 -5.18
C TYR A 383 -13.48 2.61 -4.99
N GLU A 384 -13.77 1.83 -6.04
CA GLU A 384 -13.35 0.41 -6.15
C GLU A 384 -11.91 0.41 -6.66
N VAL A 385 -10.98 -0.02 -5.82
CA VAL A 385 -9.56 -0.08 -6.16
C VAL A 385 -9.27 -1.26 -7.08
N GLY A 386 -9.91 -2.39 -6.79
CA GLY A 386 -9.55 -3.63 -7.45
C GLY A 386 -10.15 -4.87 -6.79
N ARG A 387 -9.55 -6.02 -7.12
CA ARG A 387 -10.05 -7.35 -6.74
C ARG A 387 -9.03 -8.14 -5.94
N LEU A 388 -9.48 -8.70 -4.82
CA LEU A 388 -8.73 -9.62 -3.99
C LEU A 388 -9.27 -11.04 -4.18
N SER A 389 -8.36 -11.99 -4.38
CA SER A 389 -8.66 -13.42 -4.31
C SER A 389 -7.74 -14.08 -3.29
N VAL A 390 -8.33 -14.80 -2.34
CA VAL A 390 -7.65 -15.71 -1.43
C VAL A 390 -7.89 -17.12 -1.96
N ILE A 391 -6.82 -17.81 -2.34
CA ILE A 391 -6.89 -19.13 -2.99
C ILE A 391 -6.29 -20.18 -2.07
N GLU A 392 -6.91 -21.35 -1.97
CA GLU A 392 -6.30 -22.47 -1.28
C GLU A 392 -5.14 -23.05 -2.11
N PRO A 393 -3.91 -23.14 -1.56
CA PRO A 393 -2.79 -23.74 -2.28
C PRO A 393 -3.04 -25.20 -2.64
N ALA A 394 -2.28 -25.73 -3.60
CA ALA A 394 -2.36 -27.15 -3.93
C ALA A 394 -1.95 -28.00 -2.71
N VAL A 395 -2.66 -29.11 -2.48
CA VAL A 395 -2.40 -29.98 -1.33
C VAL A 395 -1.10 -30.75 -1.54
N MET A 396 -0.18 -30.58 -0.60
CA MET A 396 1.09 -31.29 -0.53
C MET A 396 0.87 -32.75 -0.10
N GLN A 397 1.48 -33.69 -0.81
CA GLN A 397 1.30 -35.12 -0.56
C GLN A 397 2.28 -35.65 0.50
N GLY A 398 1.92 -36.76 1.16
CA GLY A 398 2.84 -37.47 2.05
C GLY A 398 3.33 -36.66 3.25
N VAL A 399 2.59 -35.61 3.61
CA VAL A 399 2.92 -34.76 4.75
C VAL A 399 2.70 -35.56 6.03
N GLY A 400 3.70 -35.60 6.90
CA GLY A 400 3.60 -36.35 8.14
C GLY A 400 4.64 -35.92 9.16
N LEU A 401 4.24 -36.00 10.43
CA LEU A 401 5.09 -35.77 11.58
C LEU A 401 5.39 -37.12 12.24
N ARG A 402 6.66 -37.52 12.26
CA ARG A 402 7.10 -38.78 12.90
C ARG A 402 7.90 -38.46 14.15
N VAL A 403 7.25 -38.67 15.29
CA VAL A 403 7.83 -38.50 16.61
C VAL A 403 8.52 -39.79 17.06
N THR A 404 9.66 -39.68 17.72
CA THR A 404 10.34 -40.83 18.33
C THR A 404 9.74 -41.11 19.71
N THR A 405 9.86 -42.34 20.22
CA THR A 405 9.37 -42.68 21.57
C THR A 405 9.96 -41.80 22.68
N GLY A 406 11.13 -41.20 22.41
CA GLY A 406 11.80 -40.25 23.29
C GLY A 406 11.29 -38.82 23.23
N SER A 407 10.37 -38.43 22.35
CA SER A 407 9.83 -37.04 22.33
C SER A 407 8.53 -36.87 23.14
N ALA A 408 7.97 -37.96 23.66
CA ALA A 408 6.73 -37.93 24.44
C ALA A 408 6.93 -37.36 25.84
N GLY A 409 5.99 -36.55 26.31
CA GLY A 409 5.98 -36.02 27.68
C GLY A 409 6.99 -34.92 27.93
N GLY A 410 7.22 -34.05 26.94
CA GLY A 410 8.09 -32.89 27.03
C GLY A 410 9.58 -33.20 26.88
N VAL A 411 9.94 -34.44 26.59
CA VAL A 411 11.33 -34.83 26.34
C VAL A 411 11.72 -34.36 24.94
N ARG A 412 12.91 -33.76 24.81
CA ARG A 412 13.45 -33.32 23.52
C ARG A 412 14.10 -34.49 22.80
N ALA A 413 13.60 -34.86 21.62
CA ALA A 413 14.16 -35.92 20.80
C ALA A 413 14.03 -35.62 19.30
N PRO A 414 14.75 -36.35 18.43
CA PRO A 414 14.61 -36.18 16.98
C PRO A 414 13.18 -36.47 16.52
N VAL A 415 12.67 -35.60 15.66
CA VAL A 415 11.37 -35.67 14.99
C VAL A 415 11.59 -35.48 13.49
N VAL A 416 10.90 -36.27 12.68
CA VAL A 416 11.00 -36.20 11.21
C VAL A 416 9.74 -35.57 10.65
N ILE A 417 9.90 -34.47 9.93
CA ILE A 417 8.85 -33.86 9.11
C ILE A 417 9.08 -34.33 7.68
N SER A 418 8.16 -35.13 7.14
CA SER A 418 8.24 -35.61 5.76
C SER A 418 7.17 -34.98 4.89
N PHE A 419 7.48 -34.76 3.61
CA PHE A 419 6.51 -34.30 2.62
C PHE A 419 6.96 -34.65 1.20
N ARG A 420 6.02 -34.58 0.25
CA ARG A 420 6.26 -34.80 -1.18
C ARG A 420 5.70 -33.64 -1.97
N THR A 421 6.56 -33.04 -2.79
CA THR A 421 6.19 -31.98 -3.74
C THR A 421 5.37 -32.54 -4.90
N ALA A 422 4.48 -31.72 -5.46
CA ALA A 422 3.67 -32.10 -6.60
C ALA A 422 4.52 -32.47 -7.83
N GLY A 423 4.07 -33.49 -8.57
CA GLY A 423 4.64 -33.88 -9.86
C GLY A 423 3.76 -33.44 -11.04
N GLY A 424 4.18 -33.78 -12.26
CA GLY A 424 3.41 -33.52 -13.48
C GLY A 424 3.10 -32.05 -13.69
N THR A 425 1.86 -31.72 -14.08
CA THR A 425 1.44 -30.33 -14.34
C THR A 425 1.48 -29.45 -13.09
N ALA A 426 1.09 -29.99 -11.93
CA ALA A 426 1.11 -29.26 -10.66
C ALA A 426 2.54 -29.01 -10.15
N GLY A 427 3.51 -29.83 -10.58
CA GLY A 427 4.93 -29.66 -10.29
C GLY A 427 5.68 -28.70 -11.23
N LEU A 428 5.06 -28.24 -12.33
CA LEU A 428 5.73 -27.33 -13.28
C LEU A 428 6.29 -26.05 -12.64
N PRO A 429 5.63 -25.41 -11.66
CA PRO A 429 6.15 -24.18 -11.04
C PRO A 429 7.53 -24.37 -10.41
N TYR A 430 7.81 -25.50 -9.74
CA TYR A 430 9.16 -25.83 -9.21
C TYR A 430 10.26 -25.79 -10.27
N SER A 431 9.95 -26.20 -11.51
CA SER A 431 10.91 -26.19 -12.61
C SER A 431 11.05 -24.84 -13.31
N ARG A 432 10.08 -23.93 -13.09
CA ARG A 432 9.99 -22.62 -13.75
C ARG A 432 10.35 -21.46 -12.83
N ALA A 433 10.41 -21.69 -11.53
CA ALA A 433 10.75 -20.67 -10.54
C ALA A 433 12.11 -20.02 -10.88
N THR A 434 12.08 -18.72 -11.19
CA THR A 434 13.28 -17.92 -11.48
C THR A 434 13.80 -17.15 -10.28
N GLY A 435 12.92 -16.85 -9.32
CA GLY A 435 13.25 -16.17 -8.07
C GLY A 435 13.72 -17.12 -6.98
N ARG A 436 13.93 -16.57 -5.79
CA ARG A 436 14.17 -17.37 -4.58
C ARG A 436 12.91 -18.12 -4.20
N MET A 437 13.07 -19.34 -3.68
CA MET A 437 11.96 -20.14 -3.14
C MET A 437 12.06 -20.19 -1.62
N ALA A 438 10.94 -20.41 -0.94
CA ALA A 438 10.95 -20.65 0.49
C ALA A 438 10.10 -21.86 0.87
N LEU A 439 10.59 -22.62 1.86
CA LEU A 439 9.80 -23.60 2.60
C LEU A 439 9.53 -23.03 3.99
N LYS A 440 8.27 -22.73 4.27
CA LYS A 440 7.80 -22.22 5.55
C LYS A 440 7.16 -23.35 6.35
N ILE A 441 7.60 -23.51 7.60
CA ILE A 441 7.13 -24.48 8.56
C ILE A 441 6.46 -23.71 9.70
N MET A 442 5.16 -23.89 9.86
CA MET A 442 4.37 -23.20 10.86
C MET A 442 3.86 -24.20 11.90
N VAL A 443 4.40 -24.12 13.12
CA VAL A 443 3.92 -24.85 14.28
C VAL A 443 2.76 -24.09 14.90
N LYS A 444 1.56 -24.69 14.89
CA LYS A 444 0.31 -24.02 15.30
C LYS A 444 0.04 -24.01 16.79
N VAL A 445 0.51 -25.03 17.50
CA VAL A 445 0.25 -25.18 18.94
C VAL A 445 1.56 -25.66 19.61
N PRO A 446 2.52 -24.75 19.86
CA PRO A 446 3.79 -25.05 20.53
C PRO A 446 3.60 -25.76 21.88
N GLN A 447 2.45 -25.59 22.53
CA GLN A 447 2.10 -26.29 23.77
C GLN A 447 1.90 -27.80 23.57
N MET A 448 1.54 -28.24 22.36
CA MET A 448 1.30 -29.66 22.03
C MET A 448 2.47 -30.29 21.29
N PHE A 449 3.04 -29.57 20.34
CA PHE A 449 4.25 -29.96 19.62
C PHE A 449 5.12 -28.72 19.43
N ASP A 450 6.40 -28.80 19.80
CA ASP A 450 7.36 -27.71 19.58
C ASP A 450 8.66 -28.20 18.95
N ILE A 451 9.34 -27.28 18.24
CA ILE A 451 10.64 -27.49 17.59
C ILE A 451 11.73 -26.73 18.33
N HIS A 452 12.79 -27.41 18.73
CA HIS A 452 13.91 -26.86 19.49
C HIS A 452 15.16 -26.70 18.63
N TYR A 453 16.19 -26.02 19.15
CA TYR A 453 17.51 -26.05 18.53
C TYR A 453 18.05 -27.49 18.44
N SER A 454 18.84 -27.74 17.41
CA SER A 454 19.44 -29.03 17.05
C SER A 454 20.38 -29.56 18.14
N ASP A 455 21.05 -28.65 18.86
CA ASP A 455 21.79 -28.93 20.08
C ASP A 455 20.86 -29.01 21.29
N VAL A 456 20.73 -30.22 21.86
CA VAL A 456 19.83 -30.50 22.98
C VAL A 456 20.25 -29.75 24.26
N ALA A 457 21.52 -29.31 24.34
CA ALA A 457 22.03 -28.52 25.46
C ALA A 457 21.68 -27.02 25.37
N MET A 458 21.21 -26.54 24.21
CA MET A 458 20.76 -25.16 24.05
C MET A 458 19.32 -24.97 24.55
N ASN A 459 18.97 -23.72 24.89
CA ASN A 459 17.62 -23.34 25.31
C ASN A 459 16.60 -23.49 24.15
N ASP A 460 15.33 -23.22 24.39
CA ASP A 460 14.32 -23.17 23.33
C ASP A 460 14.70 -22.14 22.25
N ILE A 461 14.12 -22.27 21.05
CA ILE A 461 14.30 -21.28 19.99
C ILE A 461 13.83 -19.92 20.51
N ALA A 462 14.79 -19.01 20.72
CA ALA A 462 14.58 -17.67 21.28
C ALA A 462 14.50 -16.64 20.16
N GLU A 463 13.73 -15.57 20.36
CA GLU A 463 13.71 -14.44 19.41
C GLU A 463 15.11 -13.86 19.27
N MET A 464 15.59 -13.77 18.03
CA MET A 464 16.85 -13.17 17.66
C MET A 464 16.57 -12.05 16.66
N PRO A 465 16.75 -10.78 17.04
CA PRO A 465 16.44 -9.63 16.17
C PRO A 465 17.22 -9.55 14.85
N ASP A 466 18.25 -10.40 14.69
CA ASP A 466 19.09 -10.46 13.48
C ASP A 466 18.92 -11.81 12.74
N GLU A 467 17.92 -12.62 13.09
CA GLU A 467 17.60 -13.91 12.44
C GLU A 467 16.08 -14.10 12.29
N ASP A 468 15.32 -13.01 12.28
CA ASP A 468 13.87 -13.06 12.21
C ASP A 468 13.34 -12.62 10.85
N GLU A 469 14.10 -11.94 9.99
CA GLU A 469 13.61 -11.51 8.66
C GLU A 469 14.22 -12.23 7.45
N LEU A 470 13.53 -12.15 6.31
CA LEU A 470 14.02 -12.69 5.03
C LEU A 470 15.40 -12.13 4.64
N HIS A 471 15.65 -10.84 4.90
CA HIS A 471 16.90 -10.19 4.55
C HIS A 471 18.06 -10.58 5.50
N GLU A 472 17.74 -11.18 6.63
CA GLU A 472 18.65 -11.66 7.67
C GLU A 472 18.91 -13.17 7.59
N ALA A 473 18.20 -13.86 6.69
CA ALA A 473 18.29 -15.30 6.49
C ALA A 473 19.74 -15.73 6.25
N ASN A 474 20.22 -16.65 7.08
CA ASN A 474 21.61 -17.08 7.03
C ASN A 474 21.77 -18.59 7.31
N GLN A 475 22.91 -19.15 6.90
CA GLN A 475 23.16 -20.60 7.03
C GLN A 475 23.39 -21.04 8.48
N LEU A 476 23.86 -20.15 9.35
CA LEU A 476 24.06 -20.45 10.76
C LEU A 476 22.72 -20.77 11.44
N ALA A 477 21.69 -19.98 11.18
CA ALA A 477 20.33 -20.24 11.63
C ALA A 477 19.81 -21.61 11.17
N CYS A 478 20.07 -22.01 9.92
CA CYS A 478 19.70 -23.36 9.45
C CYS A 478 20.39 -24.46 10.28
N GLY A 479 21.69 -24.33 10.55
CA GLY A 479 22.45 -25.32 11.34
C GLY A 479 22.01 -25.40 12.80
N LYS A 480 21.49 -24.30 13.36
CA LYS A 480 20.87 -24.29 14.69
C LYS A 480 19.55 -25.06 14.74
N ILE A 481 18.81 -25.17 13.64
CA ILE A 481 17.45 -25.75 13.63
C ILE A 481 17.47 -27.21 13.17
N PHE A 482 18.10 -27.49 12.03
CA PHE A 482 18.02 -28.78 11.39
C PHE A 482 19.20 -29.67 11.77
N ARG A 483 18.90 -30.91 12.15
CA ARG A 483 19.92 -31.96 12.33
C ARG A 483 20.30 -32.60 11.01
N GLU A 484 19.31 -32.81 10.16
CA GLU A 484 19.48 -33.46 8.86
C GLU A 484 18.40 -32.99 7.90
N LEU A 485 18.79 -32.85 6.64
CA LEU A 485 17.92 -32.51 5.51
C LEU A 485 18.14 -33.58 4.45
N TRP A 486 17.08 -34.25 4.02
CA TRP A 486 17.17 -35.40 3.13
C TRP A 486 16.15 -35.31 1.99
N SER A 487 16.53 -35.82 0.82
CA SER A 487 15.66 -35.98 -0.35
C SER A 487 15.93 -37.31 -1.05
N ASP A 488 14.92 -37.83 -1.74
CA ASP A 488 15.06 -38.98 -2.65
C ASP A 488 15.54 -38.60 -4.06
N ASP A 489 15.83 -37.32 -4.31
CA ASP A 489 16.46 -36.88 -5.55
C ASP A 489 17.91 -37.39 -5.61
N ALA A 490 18.12 -38.49 -6.34
CA ALA A 490 19.42 -39.16 -6.44
C ALA A 490 20.49 -38.32 -7.17
N GLU A 491 20.09 -37.33 -7.97
CA GLU A 491 21.01 -36.52 -8.77
C GLU A 491 21.45 -35.26 -8.01
N PHE A 492 20.53 -34.62 -7.28
CA PHE A 492 20.78 -33.32 -6.65
C PHE A 492 20.63 -33.31 -5.13
N GLY A 493 20.04 -34.35 -4.54
CA GLY A 493 19.79 -34.43 -3.10
C GLY A 493 18.88 -33.31 -2.59
N PHE A 494 18.95 -33.04 -1.28
CA PHE A 494 18.27 -31.89 -0.70
C PHE A 494 18.99 -30.59 -1.11
N PRO A 495 18.28 -29.59 -1.66
CA PRO A 495 18.91 -28.34 -2.10
C PRO A 495 19.53 -27.59 -0.92
N LEU A 496 20.77 -27.14 -1.06
CA LEU A 496 21.44 -26.37 -0.01
C LEU A 496 20.69 -25.05 0.24
N PRO A 497 20.21 -24.78 1.47
CA PRO A 497 19.59 -23.50 1.79
C PRO A 497 20.57 -22.34 1.62
N GLU A 498 20.08 -21.23 1.07
CA GLU A 498 20.78 -19.95 1.10
C GLU A 498 20.85 -19.43 2.54
N GLY A 499 19.77 -19.61 3.29
CA GLY A 499 19.70 -19.29 4.71
C GLY A 499 18.35 -19.68 5.32
N CYS A 500 18.26 -19.56 6.64
CA CYS A 500 17.02 -19.74 7.38
C CYS A 500 16.81 -18.53 8.29
N TYR A 501 15.54 -18.26 8.60
CA TYR A 501 15.14 -17.34 9.65
C TYR A 501 13.94 -17.95 10.37
N TYR A 502 13.69 -17.53 11.60
CA TYR A 502 12.61 -18.10 12.39
C TYR A 502 12.00 -17.06 13.33
N ARG A 503 10.71 -17.22 13.59
CA ARG A 503 9.91 -16.27 14.36
C ARG A 503 9.09 -17.01 15.40
N ASN A 504 9.02 -16.43 16.60
CA ASN A 504 8.06 -16.84 17.62
C ASN A 504 6.89 -15.86 17.57
N ILE A 505 5.70 -16.37 17.27
CA ILE A 505 4.49 -15.56 17.21
C ILE A 505 3.92 -15.52 18.63
N LYS A 506 3.93 -14.32 19.24
CA LYS A 506 3.48 -14.07 20.61
C LYS A 506 2.32 -13.06 20.68
N PRO A 507 1.08 -13.52 20.47
CA PRO A 507 -0.17 -12.78 20.62
C PRO A 507 -0.48 -12.22 22.00
N ASP A 508 0.34 -12.34 23.03
CA ASP A 508 0.20 -11.68 24.35
C ASP A 508 1.54 -11.01 24.77
N GLY A 509 2.53 -10.99 23.85
CA GLY A 509 3.91 -10.57 24.14
C GLY A 509 4.67 -11.50 25.09
N SER A 510 4.06 -12.59 25.57
CA SER A 510 4.57 -13.41 26.68
C SER A 510 4.54 -14.92 26.42
N THR A 511 3.57 -15.41 25.65
CA THR A 511 3.27 -16.81 25.36
C THR A 511 3.37 -17.03 23.86
N ILE A 512 4.13 -18.04 23.46
CA ILE A 512 4.26 -18.44 22.06
C ILE A 512 2.99 -19.19 21.67
N THR A 513 2.19 -18.64 20.76
CA THR A 513 1.01 -19.34 20.22
C THR A 513 1.35 -20.12 18.96
N SER A 514 2.37 -19.69 18.22
CA SER A 514 2.85 -20.38 17.03
C SER A 514 4.31 -20.06 16.75
N ARG A 515 4.99 -20.94 16.02
CA ARG A 515 6.37 -20.74 15.59
C ARG A 515 6.48 -20.88 14.08
N GLU A 516 7.13 -19.93 13.45
CA GLU A 516 7.45 -19.97 12.03
C GLU A 516 8.95 -20.25 11.85
N ILE A 517 9.28 -21.19 10.99
CA ILE A 517 10.64 -21.46 10.53
C ILE A 517 10.61 -21.42 9.03
N THR A 518 11.44 -20.55 8.43
CA THR A 518 11.49 -20.40 6.98
C THR A 518 12.88 -20.76 6.47
N VAL A 519 12.91 -21.67 5.50
CA VAL A 519 14.11 -22.07 4.76
C VAL A 519 14.09 -21.37 3.41
N VAL A 520 15.10 -20.56 3.14
CA VAL A 520 15.24 -19.78 1.90
C VAL A 520 16.21 -20.48 0.96
N PHE A 521 15.81 -20.62 -0.29
CA PHE A 521 16.60 -21.21 -1.35
C PHE A 521 17.01 -20.15 -2.37
N ALA A 522 18.27 -20.21 -2.78
CA ALA A 522 18.79 -19.31 -3.81
C ALA A 522 18.05 -19.49 -5.14
N LYS A 523 18.12 -18.45 -5.99
CA LYS A 523 17.47 -18.45 -7.31
C LYS A 523 17.84 -19.69 -8.11
N ARG A 524 16.83 -20.40 -8.62
CA ARG A 524 16.98 -21.67 -9.38
C ARG A 524 17.59 -22.83 -8.59
N SER A 525 17.71 -22.72 -7.27
CA SER A 525 18.31 -23.72 -6.38
C SER A 525 17.33 -24.16 -5.28
N GLY A 526 16.06 -24.34 -5.63
CA GLY A 526 14.98 -24.72 -4.72
C GLY A 526 14.59 -26.20 -4.79
N LEU A 527 13.46 -26.50 -4.16
CA LEU A 527 12.83 -27.82 -4.20
C LEU A 527 12.45 -28.19 -5.64
N ARG A 528 12.54 -29.48 -5.96
CA ARG A 528 12.23 -30.07 -7.26
C ARG A 528 10.91 -30.83 -7.25
N PRO A 529 10.20 -30.90 -8.38
CA PRO A 529 8.87 -31.48 -8.44
C PRO A 529 8.87 -33.00 -8.30
N GLY A 530 7.85 -33.52 -7.63
CA GLY A 530 7.58 -34.95 -7.49
C GLY A 530 8.48 -35.69 -6.49
N GLN A 531 9.41 -34.99 -5.85
CA GLN A 531 10.39 -35.53 -4.91
C GLN A 531 9.85 -35.57 -3.48
N ASN A 532 10.32 -36.56 -2.72
CA ASN A 532 10.13 -36.69 -1.28
C ASN A 532 11.25 -35.97 -0.54
N TYR A 533 10.88 -35.27 0.52
CA TYR A 533 11.78 -34.54 1.39
C TYR A 533 11.53 -34.93 2.86
N GLN A 534 12.59 -34.93 3.64
CA GLN A 534 12.55 -35.15 5.08
C GLN A 534 13.43 -34.12 5.78
N LEU A 535 12.88 -33.51 6.83
CA LEU A 535 13.56 -32.58 7.71
C LEU A 535 13.64 -33.24 9.09
N VAL A 536 14.84 -33.37 9.63
CA VAL A 536 15.05 -33.87 10.99
C VAL A 536 15.32 -32.69 11.90
N VAL A 537 14.43 -32.49 12.85
CA VAL A 537 14.52 -31.44 13.88
C VAL A 537 14.53 -32.07 15.27
N VAL A 538 14.93 -31.32 16.29
CA VAL A 538 14.67 -31.71 17.68
C VAL A 538 13.28 -31.20 18.03
N GLY A 539 12.40 -32.06 18.52
CA GLY A 539 11.06 -31.68 18.95
C GLY A 539 10.65 -32.32 20.25
N SER A 540 9.57 -31.80 20.83
CA SER A 540 8.94 -32.35 22.04
C SER A 540 7.42 -32.32 21.89
N THR A 541 6.73 -33.34 22.39
CA THR A 541 5.26 -33.37 22.48
C THR A 541 4.78 -33.42 23.92
N SER A 542 3.62 -32.83 24.20
CA SER A 542 3.02 -32.92 25.54
C SER A 542 2.50 -34.34 25.84
N THR A 543 2.48 -34.73 27.13
CA THR A 543 1.84 -35.97 27.58
C THR A 543 0.36 -35.93 27.23
N GLY A 544 -0.07 -36.72 26.24
CA GLY A 544 -1.47 -36.74 25.78
C GLY A 544 -1.65 -36.71 24.26
N VAL A 545 -0.57 -36.49 23.48
CA VAL A 545 -0.60 -36.72 22.03
C VAL A 545 -0.60 -38.23 21.77
N ASN A 546 -1.73 -38.88 22.06
CA ASN A 546 -1.95 -40.28 21.72
C ASN A 546 -2.12 -40.39 20.22
N TYR A 547 -1.32 -41.28 19.65
CA TYR A 547 -1.12 -41.55 18.23
C TYR A 547 -2.39 -41.99 17.44
N LYS A 548 -3.59 -41.92 18.03
CA LYS A 548 -4.87 -42.43 17.51
C LYS A 548 -6.15 -41.89 18.22
N ASP A 549 -6.15 -40.70 18.79
CA ASP A 549 -7.41 -40.18 19.35
C ASP A 549 -8.27 -39.54 18.25
N ASP A 550 -9.31 -40.26 17.83
CA ASP A 550 -10.49 -39.77 17.09
C ASP A 550 -11.27 -38.67 17.88
N ASP A 551 -10.66 -38.06 18.90
CA ASP A 551 -11.29 -37.27 19.96
C ASP A 551 -10.71 -35.83 20.05
N CYS A 552 -10.36 -35.24 18.91
CA CYS A 552 -10.07 -33.79 18.84
C CYS A 552 -11.29 -32.92 19.18
N CYS A 553 -12.49 -33.49 19.22
CA CYS A 553 -13.73 -32.84 19.64
C CYS A 553 -14.18 -33.45 20.95
N GLY A 554 -13.55 -33.06 22.07
CA GLY A 554 -13.82 -33.64 23.39
C GLY A 554 -15.31 -33.90 23.62
N SER A 555 -15.72 -35.16 23.66
CA SER A 555 -17.11 -35.62 23.90
C SER A 555 -18.23 -35.06 22.99
N LYS A 556 -17.93 -34.28 21.95
CA LYS A 556 -18.91 -33.77 20.98
C LYS A 556 -18.75 -34.53 19.67
N SER A 557 -19.80 -35.24 19.30
CA SER A 557 -19.90 -36.02 18.06
C SER A 557 -19.48 -35.20 16.83
N CYS A 558 -18.39 -35.60 16.18
CA CYS A 558 -18.04 -35.17 14.83
C CYS A 558 -19.13 -35.62 13.86
N GLY A 559 -20.05 -34.70 13.54
CA GLY A 559 -21.12 -34.93 12.58
C GLY A 559 -22.46 -34.39 13.07
N SER A 560 -22.66 -33.07 12.98
CA SER A 560 -24.00 -32.44 12.74
C SER A 560 -24.02 -30.91 12.88
N THR A 561 -22.90 -30.20 12.92
CA THR A 561 -22.91 -28.73 12.98
C THR A 561 -22.39 -28.13 11.69
N SER A 562 -23.16 -27.19 11.15
CA SER A 562 -22.93 -26.41 9.93
C SER A 562 -21.78 -25.40 10.06
N ASP A 563 -20.79 -25.70 10.90
CA ASP A 563 -19.71 -24.78 11.24
C ASP A 563 -18.38 -25.30 10.67
N PRO A 564 -17.86 -24.70 9.58
CA PRO A 564 -16.65 -25.16 8.90
C PRO A 564 -15.36 -25.00 9.70
N ASP A 565 -15.39 -24.40 10.89
CA ASP A 565 -14.23 -24.22 11.77
C ASP A 565 -13.94 -25.41 12.71
N ASP A 566 -14.91 -26.29 12.96
CA ASP A 566 -14.78 -27.39 13.95
C ASP A 566 -13.90 -28.56 13.47
N LEU A 567 -13.64 -28.68 12.16
CA LEU A 567 -12.79 -29.73 11.56
C LEU A 567 -11.30 -29.33 11.44
N ARG A 568 -10.90 -28.12 11.87
CA ARG A 568 -9.58 -27.51 11.61
C ARG A 568 -8.57 -27.59 12.78
N SER A 569 -8.92 -28.25 13.89
CA SER A 569 -8.19 -28.12 15.17
C SER A 569 -7.14 -29.20 15.50
N CYS A 570 -6.97 -30.25 14.68
CA CYS A 570 -6.02 -31.35 14.98
C CYS A 570 -4.60 -31.19 14.42
N ASP A 571 -4.37 -30.26 13.48
CA ASP A 571 -3.08 -30.16 12.79
C ASP A 571 -2.06 -29.38 13.61
N TYR A 572 -0.89 -29.97 13.87
CA TYR A 572 0.19 -29.36 14.67
C TYR A 572 1.14 -28.53 13.83
N VAL A 573 1.40 -28.95 12.58
CA VAL A 573 2.36 -28.31 11.68
C VAL A 573 1.72 -28.06 10.32
N HIS A 574 1.82 -26.83 9.82
CA HIS A 574 1.54 -26.50 8.44
C HIS A 574 2.85 -26.27 7.68
N LEU A 575 2.93 -26.78 6.45
CA LEU A 575 4.04 -26.56 5.53
C LEU A 575 3.53 -25.72 4.37
N PHE A 576 4.26 -24.68 3.99
CA PHE A 576 3.98 -23.89 2.81
C PHE A 576 5.22 -23.83 1.94
N ILE A 577 5.06 -24.04 0.65
CA ILE A 577 6.10 -23.79 -0.33
C ILE A 577 5.74 -22.53 -1.09
N HIS A 578 6.63 -21.55 -1.08
CA HIS A 578 6.48 -20.29 -1.79
C HIS A 578 7.44 -20.24 -2.97
N GLU A 579 6.98 -19.68 -4.09
CA GLU A 579 7.81 -19.38 -5.24
C GLU A 579 8.01 -17.88 -5.41
N ASP A 580 9.18 -17.49 -5.91
CA ASP A 580 9.51 -16.10 -6.23
C ASP A 580 9.24 -15.13 -5.07
N ILE A 581 9.74 -15.48 -3.88
CA ILE A 581 9.49 -14.72 -2.63
C ILE A 581 9.96 -13.27 -2.67
N ASP A 582 10.80 -12.92 -3.65
CA ASP A 582 11.26 -11.54 -3.88
C ASP A 582 10.13 -10.65 -4.44
N ASN A 583 9.24 -11.22 -5.26
CA ASN A 583 8.15 -10.49 -5.92
C ASN A 583 6.76 -10.92 -5.44
N HIS A 584 6.62 -12.17 -4.96
CA HIS A 584 5.36 -12.79 -4.54
C HIS A 584 5.48 -13.47 -3.16
N PRO A 585 5.93 -12.75 -2.11
CA PRO A 585 6.23 -13.35 -0.78
C PRO A 585 5.02 -14.03 -0.13
N TYR A 586 3.81 -13.73 -0.57
CA TYR A 586 2.56 -14.16 0.04
C TYR A 586 1.77 -15.19 -0.79
N SER A 587 2.34 -15.69 -1.88
CA SER A 587 1.75 -16.75 -2.70
C SER A 587 2.39 -18.09 -2.36
N ALA A 588 1.60 -19.02 -1.85
CA ALA A 588 2.01 -20.40 -1.61
C ALA A 588 1.58 -21.28 -2.79
N LEU A 589 2.55 -22.01 -3.34
CA LEU A 589 2.39 -23.00 -4.38
C LEU A 589 1.67 -24.26 -3.85
N GLU A 590 2.15 -24.76 -2.71
CA GLU A 590 1.60 -25.94 -2.04
C GLU A 590 1.47 -25.74 -0.54
N MET A 591 0.46 -26.37 0.05
CA MET A 591 0.23 -26.42 1.49
C MET A 591 0.12 -27.87 1.96
N GLY A 592 0.90 -28.20 2.99
CA GLY A 592 0.83 -29.46 3.71
C GLY A 592 0.33 -29.27 5.14
N ARG A 593 -0.39 -30.26 5.68
CA ARG A 593 -0.80 -30.29 7.09
C ARG A 593 -0.36 -31.60 7.71
N ALA A 594 0.33 -31.52 8.85
CA ALA A 594 0.85 -32.68 9.57
C ALA A 594 0.22 -32.77 10.97
N GLN A 595 -0.10 -34.00 11.34
CA GLN A 595 -0.57 -34.45 12.65
C GLN A 595 0.45 -35.38 13.27
#